data_AF-A0A935P7A3-F1
#
_entry.id   AF-A0A935P7A3-F1
#
_cell.length_a   1.000
_cell.length_b   1.000
_cell.length_c   1.000
_cell.angle_alpha   90.00
_cell.angle_beta   90.00
_cell.angle_gamma   90.00
#
_symmetry.space_group_name_H-M   'P 1'
#
loop_
_entity.id
_entity.type
_entity.pdbx_description
1 polymer ?
#
loop_
_entity_poly.entity_id
_entity_poly.type
_entity_poly.pdbx_seq_one_letter_code
_entity_poly.pdbx_strand_id
1 'polypeptide(L)'
;MPATVVDAVRTPYPCMCECHQVLTLEERTAGIEALYRFDDAMRGLDYLVIWDLAAPTLWRVQQQAANVPRWVAVRDTACIHSRLLGYCMHEFIHAYCGDVSLPNYGIPPGLPYGVPESLPLGEEAEYLRPFNEAEARAWVGLSYVAYRLFGIEWELRPARDVGTYGFPGGNALLDVPAGYRRVAHWDCIHHPKRYYALARKIEDEARQWFTPERLDDIAAYFAAAEERGRKARPVALPAARTMAREKPRLPGRNDLCICGSMSKWKHCHGAAV
;
A
#
# COMPACT_ATOMS: atom_id res chain seq x y z
N MET A 1 15.55 10.40 -9.66
CA MET A 1 14.54 10.72 -8.63
C MET A 1 13.43 9.71 -8.74
N PRO A 2 12.83 9.27 -7.62
CA PRO A 2 11.62 8.45 -7.66
C PRO A 2 10.52 9.15 -8.47
N ALA A 3 9.69 8.36 -9.17
CA ALA A 3 8.54 8.90 -9.91
C ALA A 3 7.58 9.65 -8.97
N THR A 4 7.02 10.76 -9.46
CA THR A 4 5.98 11.53 -8.77
C THR A 4 4.59 10.95 -9.04
N VAL A 5 3.58 11.40 -8.29
CA VAL A 5 2.18 11.05 -8.56
C VAL A 5 1.77 11.44 -9.98
N VAL A 6 2.28 12.57 -10.50
CA VAL A 6 2.00 13.04 -11.86
C VAL A 6 2.59 12.08 -12.88
N ASP A 7 3.83 11.62 -12.68
CA ASP A 7 4.46 10.65 -13.57
C ASP A 7 3.65 9.35 -13.62
N ALA A 8 3.16 8.89 -12.47
CA ALA A 8 2.38 7.66 -12.40
C ALA A 8 1.04 7.73 -13.13
N VAL A 9 0.34 8.87 -13.08
CA VAL A 9 -0.98 9.03 -13.70
C VAL A 9 -0.92 9.48 -15.15
N ARG A 10 0.20 10.05 -15.59
CA ARG A 10 0.39 10.52 -16.98
C ARG A 10 0.73 9.39 -17.95
N THR A 11 1.33 8.31 -17.46
CA THR A 11 1.66 7.12 -18.26
C THR A 11 0.93 5.89 -17.73
N PRO A 12 -0.41 5.85 -17.81
CA PRO A 12 -1.15 4.67 -17.41
C PRO A 12 -0.76 3.48 -18.29
N TYR A 13 -0.63 2.32 -17.68
CA TYR A 13 -0.41 1.05 -18.37
C TYR A 13 -1.71 0.24 -18.38
N PRO A 14 -1.88 -0.69 -19.34
CA PRO A 14 -2.97 -1.66 -19.26
C PRO A 14 -2.97 -2.37 -17.91
N CYS A 15 -4.14 -2.48 -17.29
CA CYS A 15 -4.26 -3.01 -15.94
C CYS A 15 -5.16 -4.24 -15.90
N MET A 16 -4.86 -5.18 -14.99
CA MET A 16 -5.58 -6.44 -14.87
C MET A 16 -7.04 -6.29 -14.40
N CYS A 17 -7.38 -5.12 -13.83
CA CYS A 17 -8.75 -4.79 -13.42
C CYS A 17 -9.53 -4.04 -14.51
N GLU A 18 -8.93 -3.81 -15.67
CA GLU A 18 -9.55 -3.13 -16.83
C GLU A 18 -10.22 -1.79 -16.49
N CYS A 19 -9.68 -1.05 -15.49
CA CYS A 19 -10.29 0.17 -14.94
C CYS A 19 -10.65 1.21 -16.02
N HIS A 20 -9.86 1.33 -17.10
CA HIS A 20 -10.15 2.26 -18.20
C HIS A 20 -11.34 1.86 -19.07
N GLN A 21 -11.76 0.60 -19.02
CA GLN A 21 -12.92 0.08 -19.74
C GLN A 21 -14.17 0.07 -18.84
N VAL A 22 -14.00 -0.25 -17.56
CA VAL A 22 -15.13 -0.42 -16.63
C VAL A 22 -15.51 0.85 -15.89
N LEU A 23 -14.57 1.76 -15.63
CA LEU A 23 -14.86 3.01 -14.93
C LEU A 23 -15.17 4.14 -15.91
N THR A 24 -16.18 4.93 -15.55
CA THR A 24 -16.54 6.17 -16.23
C THR A 24 -15.40 7.19 -16.18
N LEU A 25 -15.48 8.26 -16.98
CA LEU A 25 -14.49 9.34 -16.90
C LEU A 25 -14.54 10.04 -15.54
N GLU A 26 -15.73 10.20 -14.98
CA GLU A 26 -16.00 10.82 -13.69
C GLU A 26 -15.36 10.02 -12.55
N GLU A 27 -15.56 8.70 -12.51
CA GLU A 27 -14.91 7.82 -11.53
C GLU A 27 -13.39 7.84 -11.67
N ARG A 28 -12.87 7.79 -12.90
CA ARG A 28 -11.42 7.91 -13.12
C ARG A 28 -10.89 9.26 -12.66
N THR A 29 -11.64 10.33 -12.87
CA THR A 29 -11.30 11.67 -12.37
C THR A 29 -11.22 11.68 -10.85
N ALA A 30 -12.25 11.18 -10.17
CA ALA A 30 -12.28 11.07 -8.71
C ALA A 30 -11.12 10.21 -8.18
N GLY A 31 -10.78 9.12 -8.88
CA GLY A 31 -9.64 8.28 -8.52
C GLY A 31 -8.31 9.03 -8.61
N ILE A 32 -8.09 9.83 -9.66
CA ILE A 32 -6.86 10.67 -9.75
C ILE A 32 -6.85 11.75 -8.68
N GLU A 33 -7.98 12.40 -8.38
CA GLU A 33 -8.08 13.38 -7.30
C GLU A 33 -7.73 12.75 -5.96
N ALA A 34 -8.23 11.55 -5.66
CA ALA A 34 -7.90 10.83 -4.45
C ALA A 34 -6.39 10.55 -4.32
N LEU A 35 -5.70 10.17 -5.41
CA LEU A 35 -4.25 9.98 -5.41
C LEU A 35 -3.47 11.28 -5.13
N TYR A 36 -3.93 12.40 -5.69
CA TYR A 36 -3.33 13.72 -5.44
C TYR A 36 -3.48 14.15 -3.98
N ARG A 37 -4.69 13.97 -3.43
CA ARG A 37 -4.98 14.28 -2.02
C ARG A 37 -4.18 13.37 -1.09
N PHE A 38 -4.00 12.09 -1.46
CA PHE A 38 -3.14 11.17 -0.72
C PHE A 38 -1.67 11.60 -0.76
N ASP A 39 -1.12 12.00 -1.91
CA ASP A 39 0.28 12.52 -1.98
C ASP A 39 0.48 13.70 -1.03
N ASP A 40 -0.48 14.63 -0.99
CA ASP A 40 -0.45 15.74 -0.04
C ASP A 40 -0.55 15.23 1.41
N ALA A 41 -1.51 14.36 1.73
CA ALA A 41 -1.67 13.86 3.09
C ALA A 41 -0.39 13.18 3.60
N MET A 42 0.21 12.29 2.81
CA MET A 42 1.46 11.63 3.19
C MET A 42 2.62 12.63 3.33
N ARG A 43 2.71 13.63 2.44
CA ARG A 43 3.69 14.71 2.57
C ARG A 43 3.50 15.52 3.85
N GLY A 44 2.26 15.78 4.27
CA GLY A 44 1.94 16.47 5.52
C GLY A 44 2.20 15.62 6.78
N LEU A 45 2.54 14.35 6.61
CA LEU A 45 3.03 13.41 7.62
C LEU A 45 4.54 13.15 7.47
N ASP A 46 5.24 13.99 6.69
CA ASP A 46 6.67 13.90 6.38
C ASP A 46 7.09 12.60 5.66
N TYR A 47 6.16 11.98 4.93
CA TYR A 47 6.44 10.87 4.02
C TYR A 47 6.67 11.34 2.58
N LEU A 48 7.58 10.67 1.87
CA LEU A 48 7.70 10.74 0.42
C LEU A 48 7.12 9.46 -0.20
N VAL A 49 6.05 9.61 -0.98
CA VAL A 49 5.44 8.48 -1.65
C VAL A 49 6.26 8.09 -2.89
N ILE A 50 6.56 6.80 -3.05
CA ILE A 50 7.22 6.24 -4.23
C ILE A 50 6.14 5.73 -5.19
N TRP A 51 5.98 6.43 -6.31
CA TRP A 51 4.96 6.14 -7.32
C TRP A 51 5.46 5.26 -8.48
N ASP A 52 6.66 4.69 -8.33
CA ASP A 52 7.32 3.88 -9.35
C ASP A 52 6.88 2.41 -9.27
N LEU A 53 6.76 1.72 -10.41
CA LEU A 53 6.56 0.26 -10.44
C LEU A 53 7.69 -0.51 -9.74
N ALA A 54 8.85 0.13 -9.62
CA ALA A 54 10.00 -0.30 -8.86
C ALA A 54 9.83 -0.27 -7.33
N ALA A 55 8.73 0.28 -6.81
CA ALA A 55 8.60 0.62 -5.38
C ALA A 55 8.98 -0.54 -4.44
N PRO A 56 8.58 -1.81 -4.67
CA PRO A 56 8.99 -2.92 -3.81
C PRO A 56 10.51 -3.15 -3.73
N THR A 57 11.22 -2.90 -4.84
CA THR A 57 12.68 -3.07 -4.86
C THR A 57 13.39 -1.84 -4.30
N LEU A 58 12.92 -0.64 -4.62
CA LEU A 58 13.44 0.60 -4.03
C LEU A 58 13.29 0.61 -2.51
N TRP A 59 12.18 0.05 -2.02
CA TRP A 59 11.95 -0.18 -0.60
C TRP A 59 13.02 -1.06 0.04
N ARG A 60 13.35 -2.21 -0.57
CA ARG A 60 14.40 -3.12 -0.05
C ARG A 60 15.77 -2.46 -0.01
N VAL A 61 16.09 -1.66 -1.03
CA VAL A 61 17.32 -0.86 -1.05
C VAL A 61 17.32 0.15 0.10
N GLN A 62 16.17 0.78 0.38
CA GLN A 62 16.01 1.67 1.52
C GLN A 62 16.31 0.98 2.85
N GLN A 63 15.77 -0.22 3.09
CA GLN A 63 15.96 -0.93 4.36
C GLN A 63 17.44 -1.19 4.71
N GLN A 64 18.34 -1.08 3.72
CA GLN A 64 19.77 -1.31 3.87
C GLN A 64 20.58 0.00 4.03
N ALA A 65 19.96 1.17 3.89
CA ALA A 65 20.63 2.46 3.96
C ALA A 65 20.60 3.05 5.39
N ALA A 66 21.69 3.72 5.79
CA ALA A 66 21.88 4.21 7.16
C ALA A 66 21.12 5.52 7.50
N ASN A 67 20.68 6.29 6.50
CA ASN A 67 20.00 7.59 6.67
C ASN A 67 18.84 7.72 5.67
N VAL A 68 17.80 6.91 5.86
CA VAL A 68 16.79 6.78 4.81
C VAL A 68 15.72 7.87 4.89
N PRO A 69 15.41 8.56 3.79
CA PRO A 69 14.18 9.34 3.70
C PRO A 69 12.96 8.45 3.99
N ARG A 70 11.96 9.02 4.66
CA ARG A 70 10.73 8.34 5.05
C ARG A 70 9.87 8.04 3.82
N TRP A 71 10.17 6.94 3.12
CA TRP A 71 9.40 6.60 1.93
C TRP A 71 8.19 5.71 2.24
N VAL A 72 7.16 5.87 1.41
CA VAL A 72 5.98 5.02 1.38
C VAL A 72 5.84 4.43 -0.03
N ALA A 73 6.11 3.13 -0.15
CA ALA A 73 6.14 2.44 -1.43
C ALA A 73 4.74 1.97 -1.81
N VAL A 74 4.05 2.67 -2.73
CA VAL A 74 2.62 2.41 -2.98
C VAL A 74 2.28 1.65 -4.26
N ARG A 75 3.24 1.53 -5.18
CA ARG A 75 2.96 1.02 -6.52
C ARG A 75 3.69 -0.29 -6.78
N ASP A 76 2.93 -1.37 -6.78
CA ASP A 76 3.40 -2.73 -7.10
C ASP A 76 3.02 -3.17 -8.52
N THR A 77 2.07 -2.47 -9.16
CA THR A 77 1.43 -2.89 -10.41
C THR A 77 1.01 -1.71 -11.29
N ALA A 78 0.62 -2.03 -12.52
CA ALA A 78 0.08 -1.07 -13.49
C ALA A 78 -1.28 -0.45 -13.13
N CYS A 79 -2.06 -1.08 -12.24
CA CYS A 79 -3.45 -0.68 -11.98
C CYS A 79 -3.53 0.54 -11.06
N ILE A 80 -3.99 1.67 -11.61
CA ILE A 80 -4.08 2.95 -10.89
C ILE A 80 -5.32 3.02 -9.99
N HIS A 81 -6.51 2.73 -10.54
CA HIS A 81 -7.77 3.10 -9.88
C HIS A 81 -8.27 2.09 -8.84
N SER A 82 -8.00 0.79 -9.03
CA SER A 82 -8.41 -0.24 -8.06
C SER A 82 -7.27 -0.68 -7.16
N ARG A 83 -6.08 -0.97 -7.69
CA ARG A 83 -4.95 -1.47 -6.86
C ARG A 83 -4.12 -0.37 -6.24
N LEU A 84 -3.55 0.55 -7.02
CA LEU A 84 -2.70 1.62 -6.47
C LEU A 84 -3.49 2.48 -5.47
N LEU A 85 -4.71 2.88 -5.81
CA LEU A 85 -5.56 3.63 -4.89
C LEU A 85 -5.94 2.82 -3.63
N GLY A 86 -6.24 1.53 -3.78
CA GLY A 86 -6.42 0.63 -2.63
C GLY A 86 -5.16 0.58 -1.76
N TYR A 87 -3.99 0.50 -2.38
CA TYR A 87 -2.72 0.46 -1.67
C TYR A 87 -2.40 1.80 -0.98
N CYS A 88 -2.73 2.94 -1.58
CA CYS A 88 -2.67 4.24 -0.92
C CYS A 88 -3.55 4.25 0.35
N MET A 89 -4.76 3.70 0.30
CA MET A 89 -5.61 3.62 1.50
C MET A 89 -5.03 2.69 2.57
N HIS A 90 -4.44 1.57 2.15
CA HIS A 90 -3.74 0.66 3.04
C HIS A 90 -2.64 1.40 3.85
N GLU A 91 -1.75 2.10 3.14
CA GLU A 91 -0.64 2.80 3.80
C GLU A 91 -1.09 4.03 4.60
N PHE A 92 -2.18 4.69 4.18
CA PHE A 92 -2.75 5.75 5.01
C PHE A 92 -3.32 5.23 6.34
N ILE A 93 -4.02 4.09 6.32
CA ILE A 93 -4.58 3.49 7.55
C ILE A 93 -3.45 3.09 8.50
N HIS A 94 -2.35 2.58 7.97
CA HIS A 94 -1.16 2.32 8.77
C HIS A 94 -0.57 3.58 9.38
N ALA A 95 -0.46 4.66 8.61
CA ALA A 95 0.02 5.93 9.14
C ALA A 95 -0.91 6.48 10.24
N TYR A 96 -2.23 6.30 10.10
CA TYR A 96 -3.19 6.68 11.13
C TYR A 96 -3.10 5.81 12.40
N CYS A 97 -2.99 4.50 12.25
CA CYS A 97 -2.90 3.56 13.39
C CYS A 97 -1.54 3.60 14.08
N GLY A 98 -0.53 4.18 13.42
CA GLY A 98 0.86 4.14 13.77
C GLY A 98 1.43 5.43 14.36
N ASP A 99 2.72 5.41 14.72
CA ASP A 99 3.46 6.59 15.18
C ASP A 99 4.31 7.19 14.06
N VAL A 100 3.74 8.18 13.37
CA VAL A 100 4.41 8.92 12.29
C VAL A 100 5.58 9.80 12.77
N SER A 101 6.06 9.73 14.01
CA SER A 101 7.32 10.35 14.41
C SER A 101 8.52 9.40 14.27
N LEU A 102 8.27 8.09 14.15
CA LEU A 102 9.30 7.06 14.11
C LEU A 102 9.65 6.66 12.66
N PRO A 103 10.91 6.25 12.39
CA PRO A 103 11.28 5.68 11.10
C PRO A 103 10.42 4.46 10.76
N ASN A 104 9.85 4.44 9.55
CA ASN A 104 9.07 3.33 8.99
C ASN A 104 7.67 3.07 9.59
N TYR A 105 7.04 4.01 10.31
CA TYR A 105 5.72 3.75 10.91
C TYR A 105 4.53 4.32 10.12
N GLY A 106 4.01 3.49 9.23
CA GLY A 106 2.86 3.76 8.39
C GLY A 106 2.69 2.77 7.23
N ILE A 107 3.30 1.58 7.35
CA ILE A 107 3.27 0.39 6.47
C ILE A 107 3.70 -0.79 7.40
N PRO A 108 3.51 -2.09 7.12
CA PRO A 108 4.29 -3.15 7.78
C PRO A 108 5.67 -3.36 7.12
N PRO A 109 6.73 -2.63 7.51
CA PRO A 109 8.07 -3.14 7.28
C PRO A 109 9.04 -2.64 8.36
N GLY A 110 9.08 -3.33 9.49
CA GLY A 110 9.91 -2.88 10.60
C GLY A 110 9.75 -3.64 11.91
N LEU A 111 8.70 -4.44 12.08
CA LEU A 111 8.90 -5.63 12.91
C LEU A 111 9.76 -6.56 12.07
N PRO A 112 10.84 -7.14 12.63
CA PRO A 112 11.39 -8.33 12.01
C PRO A 112 10.21 -9.27 11.82
N TYR A 113 10.05 -9.81 10.61
CA TYR A 113 8.95 -10.68 10.20
C TYR A 113 8.98 -12.00 11.01
N GLY A 114 8.85 -11.88 12.33
CA GLY A 114 9.56 -12.67 13.30
C GLY A 114 9.30 -12.19 14.73
N VAL A 115 9.72 -13.02 15.68
CA VAL A 115 9.50 -12.82 17.11
C VAL A 115 10.85 -12.91 17.81
N PRO A 116 11.18 -12.05 18.80
CA PRO A 116 12.46 -12.14 19.49
C PRO A 116 12.76 -13.55 19.99
N GLU A 117 13.99 -14.02 19.81
CA GLU A 117 14.44 -15.32 20.35
C GLU A 117 14.33 -15.39 21.88
N SER A 118 14.37 -14.24 22.55
CA SER A 118 14.15 -14.11 23.98
C SER A 118 12.69 -14.24 24.42
N LEU A 119 11.72 -14.09 23.52
CA LEU A 119 10.30 -14.26 23.87
C LEU A 119 10.02 -15.75 24.13
N PRO A 120 9.33 -16.13 25.20
CA PRO A 120 8.96 -17.53 25.44
C PRO A 120 8.13 -18.13 24.30
N LEU A 121 8.32 -19.44 24.06
CA LEU A 121 7.44 -20.21 23.17
C LEU A 121 6.03 -20.25 23.78
N GLY A 122 5.01 -19.90 23.01
CA GLY A 122 3.62 -19.77 23.45
C GLY A 122 3.15 -18.33 23.60
N GLU A 123 4.06 -17.35 23.69
CA GLU A 123 3.71 -15.92 23.81
C GLU A 123 3.71 -15.19 22.45
N GLU A 124 4.06 -15.88 21.36
CA GLU A 124 4.23 -15.24 20.05
C GLU A 124 2.95 -14.64 19.50
N ALA A 125 1.80 -15.30 19.72
CA ALA A 125 0.52 -14.79 19.24
C ALA A 125 0.15 -13.45 19.87
N GLU A 126 0.43 -13.30 21.17
CA GLU A 126 0.20 -12.06 21.92
C GLU A 126 1.14 -10.95 21.44
N TYR A 127 2.42 -11.28 21.25
CA TYR A 127 3.40 -10.36 20.70
C TYR A 127 3.04 -9.87 19.29
N LEU A 128 2.52 -10.75 18.43
CA LEU A 128 2.12 -10.43 17.06
C LEU A 128 0.75 -9.75 16.96
N ARG A 129 -0.04 -9.73 18.03
CA ARG A 129 -1.43 -9.24 17.99
C ARG A 129 -1.53 -7.77 17.53
N PRO A 130 -0.77 -6.80 18.09
CA PRO A 130 -0.88 -5.40 17.65
C PRO A 130 -0.56 -5.21 16.17
N PHE A 131 0.42 -5.96 15.66
CA PHE A 131 0.77 -5.99 14.24
C PHE A 131 -0.38 -6.52 13.39
N ASN A 132 -0.91 -7.70 13.75
CA ASN A 132 -2.01 -8.32 13.02
C ASN A 132 -3.27 -7.44 13.02
N GLU A 133 -3.55 -6.74 14.12
CA GLU A 133 -4.65 -5.79 14.19
C GLU A 133 -4.46 -4.60 13.25
N ALA A 134 -3.26 -3.99 13.21
CA ALA A 134 -2.95 -2.89 12.31
C ALA A 134 -3.06 -3.33 10.84
N GLU A 135 -2.47 -4.47 10.48
CA GLU A 135 -2.60 -5.10 9.16
C GLU A 135 -4.04 -5.37 8.79
N ALA A 136 -4.83 -5.92 9.71
CA ALA A 136 -6.21 -6.26 9.43
C ALA A 136 -7.05 -5.01 9.20
N ARG A 137 -6.85 -3.95 9.99
CA ARG A 137 -7.51 -2.65 9.78
C ARG A 137 -7.14 -2.08 8.41
N ALA A 138 -5.85 -2.04 8.07
CA ALA A 138 -5.39 -1.55 6.77
C ALA A 138 -5.89 -2.42 5.61
N TRP A 139 -6.10 -3.71 5.83
CA TRP A 139 -6.62 -4.64 4.83
C TRP A 139 -8.12 -4.48 4.57
N VAL A 140 -8.94 -4.52 5.62
CA VAL A 140 -10.41 -4.47 5.47
C VAL A 140 -10.91 -3.05 5.30
N GLY A 141 -10.12 -2.05 5.72
CA GLY A 141 -10.48 -0.64 5.75
C GLY A 141 -10.53 0.07 4.41
N LEU A 142 -10.00 -0.55 3.34
CA LEU A 142 -9.81 0.11 2.04
C LEU A 142 -11.07 0.82 1.53
N SER A 143 -12.17 0.07 1.45
CA SER A 143 -13.45 0.60 0.95
C SER A 143 -14.09 1.58 1.92
N TYR A 144 -14.04 1.30 3.24
CA TYR A 144 -14.65 2.17 4.24
C TYR A 144 -14.00 3.56 4.25
N VAL A 145 -12.67 3.60 4.25
CA VAL A 145 -11.90 4.85 4.29
C VAL A 145 -11.97 5.57 2.95
N ALA A 146 -11.84 4.86 1.81
CA ALA A 146 -11.96 5.48 0.50
C ALA A 146 -13.32 6.12 0.26
N TYR A 147 -14.40 5.43 0.65
CA TYR A 147 -15.75 5.98 0.58
C TYR A 147 -15.89 7.22 1.45
N ARG A 148 -15.45 7.15 2.72
CA ARG A 148 -15.56 8.28 3.65
C ARG A 148 -14.80 9.52 3.19
N LEU A 149 -13.59 9.35 2.65
CA LEU A 149 -12.70 10.45 2.27
C LEU A 149 -13.00 11.05 0.91
N PHE A 150 -13.44 10.22 -0.05
CA PHE A 150 -13.48 10.57 -1.48
C PHE A 150 -14.79 10.21 -2.18
N GLY A 151 -15.73 9.53 -1.52
CA GLY A 151 -16.96 9.04 -2.15
C GLY A 151 -16.71 7.96 -3.21
N ILE A 152 -15.64 7.18 -3.05
CA ILE A 152 -15.30 6.10 -3.99
C ILE A 152 -16.19 4.89 -3.72
N GLU A 153 -16.97 4.49 -4.72
CA GLU A 153 -17.91 3.36 -4.63
C GLU A 153 -17.46 2.12 -5.43
N TRP A 154 -16.47 2.26 -6.34
CA TRP A 154 -15.96 1.11 -7.08
C TRP A 154 -15.02 0.25 -6.23
N GLU A 155 -14.86 -1.02 -6.64
CA GLU A 155 -14.01 -1.97 -5.94
C GLU A 155 -12.54 -1.52 -5.93
N LEU A 156 -12.02 -1.27 -4.73
CA LEU A 156 -10.60 -1.17 -4.47
C LEU A 156 -10.04 -2.54 -4.12
N ARG A 157 -8.90 -2.87 -4.72
CA ARG A 157 -8.28 -4.18 -4.55
C ARG A 157 -6.98 -4.04 -3.77
N PRO A 158 -6.76 -4.89 -2.78
CA PRO A 158 -5.48 -4.93 -2.11
C PRO A 158 -4.40 -5.59 -2.98
N ALA A 159 -3.15 -5.60 -2.49
CA ALA A 159 -2.03 -6.22 -3.21
C ALA A 159 -2.12 -7.76 -3.29
N ARG A 160 -2.79 -8.40 -2.33
CA ARG A 160 -2.86 -9.87 -2.15
C ARG A 160 -4.31 -10.34 -2.01
N ASP A 161 -4.52 -11.63 -1.75
CA ASP A 161 -5.88 -12.16 -1.52
C ASP A 161 -6.34 -12.06 -0.05
N VAL A 162 -5.41 -12.00 0.92
CA VAL A 162 -5.67 -11.62 2.31
C VAL A 162 -4.52 -10.77 2.88
N GLY A 163 -4.73 -10.15 4.05
CA GLY A 163 -3.71 -9.38 4.74
C GLY A 163 -2.48 -10.18 5.17
N THR A 164 -1.38 -9.48 5.39
CA THR A 164 -0.06 -10.08 5.67
C THR A 164 0.08 -10.35 7.18
N TYR A 165 -0.69 -11.30 7.70
CA TYR A 165 -0.72 -11.61 9.14
C TYR A 165 0.43 -12.55 9.57
N GLY A 166 1.01 -12.27 10.73
CA GLY A 166 1.98 -13.12 11.40
C GLY A 166 1.31 -14.22 12.21
N PHE A 167 1.61 -15.49 11.91
CA PHE A 167 1.16 -16.66 12.66
C PHE A 167 2.34 -17.46 13.22
N PRO A 168 2.30 -17.84 14.52
CA PRO A 168 3.33 -18.68 15.11
C PRO A 168 3.48 -20.03 14.38
N GLY A 169 4.72 -20.54 14.34
CA GLY A 169 5.00 -21.91 13.91
C GLY A 169 4.91 -22.19 12.40
N GLY A 170 5.09 -21.18 11.54
CA GLY A 170 5.23 -21.40 10.09
C GLY A 170 6.44 -20.72 9.47
N ASN A 171 6.64 -20.95 8.17
CA ASN A 171 7.82 -20.47 7.44
C ASN A 171 7.67 -18.98 7.10
N ALA A 172 8.66 -18.17 7.49
CA ALA A 172 8.69 -16.77 7.10
C ALA A 172 8.83 -16.61 5.58
N LEU A 173 8.11 -15.63 5.01
CA LEU A 173 8.22 -15.25 3.60
C LEU A 173 9.51 -14.45 3.31
N LEU A 174 10.12 -13.90 4.35
CA LEU A 174 11.31 -13.03 4.29
C LEU A 174 12.32 -13.47 5.35
N ASP A 175 13.59 -13.14 5.13
CA ASP A 175 14.62 -13.31 6.14
C ASP A 175 14.35 -12.43 7.37
N VAL A 176 14.66 -12.95 8.56
CA VAL A 176 14.55 -12.23 9.82
C VAL A 176 15.95 -11.88 10.34
N PRO A 177 16.14 -10.70 10.98
CA PRO A 177 17.40 -10.34 11.62
C PRO A 177 17.86 -11.36 12.67
N ALA A 178 19.16 -11.38 12.95
CA ALA A 178 19.71 -12.17 14.05
C ALA A 178 19.03 -11.81 15.39
N GLY A 179 18.77 -12.82 16.23
CA GLY A 179 18.04 -12.65 17.49
C GLY A 179 16.51 -12.69 17.35
N TYR A 180 15.99 -13.02 16.16
CA TYR A 180 14.57 -13.22 15.91
C TYR A 180 14.27 -14.59 15.30
N ARG A 181 13.24 -15.26 15.83
CA ARG A 181 12.63 -16.46 15.25
C ARG A 181 11.73 -16.09 14.09
N ARG A 182 11.67 -16.96 13.08
CA ARG A 182 10.80 -16.82 11.91
C ARG A 182 9.32 -17.00 12.29
N VAL A 183 8.46 -16.19 11.71
CA VAL A 183 6.99 -16.28 11.84
C VAL A 183 6.39 -16.42 10.44
N ALA A 184 5.41 -17.30 10.27
CA ALA A 184 4.72 -17.42 9.00
C ALA A 184 3.94 -16.15 8.73
N HIS A 185 4.20 -15.54 7.57
CA HIS A 185 3.29 -14.56 7.02
C HIS A 185 2.43 -15.30 6.03
N TRP A 186 1.13 -15.32 6.26
CA TRP A 186 0.27 -16.16 5.46
C TRP A 186 0.31 -15.75 3.98
N ASP A 187 0.28 -16.78 3.13
CA ASP A 187 0.28 -16.69 1.67
C ASP A 187 -0.53 -17.88 1.15
N CYS A 188 -1.49 -17.62 0.26
CA CYS A 188 -2.41 -18.64 -0.27
C CYS A 188 -1.71 -19.76 -1.05
N ILE A 189 -0.53 -19.48 -1.62
CA ILE A 189 0.27 -20.43 -2.40
C ILE A 189 1.05 -21.35 -1.47
N HIS A 190 1.52 -20.82 -0.34
CA HIS A 190 2.50 -21.50 0.52
C HIS A 190 1.94 -22.05 1.85
N HIS A 191 0.72 -21.67 2.25
CA HIS A 191 0.17 -22.01 3.55
C HIS A 191 -1.16 -22.79 3.49
N PRO A 192 -1.37 -23.79 4.37
CA PRO A 192 -2.62 -24.55 4.43
C PRO A 192 -3.85 -23.68 4.67
N LYS A 193 -5.00 -24.11 4.14
CA LYS A 193 -6.30 -23.43 4.30
C LYS A 193 -6.69 -23.10 5.75
N ARG A 194 -6.16 -23.83 6.74
CA ARG A 194 -6.41 -23.56 8.17
C ARG A 194 -6.08 -22.12 8.59
N TYR A 195 -5.09 -21.50 7.96
CA TYR A 195 -4.71 -20.12 8.27
C TYR A 195 -5.68 -19.09 7.67
N TYR A 196 -6.47 -19.42 6.63
CA TYR A 196 -7.54 -18.54 6.15
C TYR A 196 -8.60 -18.30 7.24
N ALA A 197 -8.99 -19.32 8.00
CA ALA A 197 -10.00 -19.17 9.05
C ALA A 197 -9.51 -18.25 10.17
N LEU A 198 -8.23 -18.36 10.54
CA LEU A 198 -7.60 -17.46 11.51
C LEU A 198 -7.54 -16.02 11.00
N ALA A 199 -7.11 -15.84 9.75
CA ALA A 199 -7.09 -14.53 9.08
C ALA A 199 -8.48 -13.87 9.06
N ARG A 200 -9.52 -14.62 8.66
CA ARG A 200 -10.90 -14.09 8.61
C ARG A 200 -11.42 -13.63 9.97
N LYS A 201 -11.08 -14.35 11.05
CA LYS A 201 -11.47 -13.91 12.40
C LYS A 201 -10.87 -12.55 12.75
N ILE A 202 -9.58 -12.34 12.48
CA ILE A 202 -8.89 -11.07 12.72
C ILE A 202 -9.51 -9.96 11.86
N GLU A 203 -9.82 -10.26 10.59
CA GLU A 203 -10.49 -9.33 9.71
C GLU A 203 -11.90 -8.93 10.19
N ASP A 204 -12.69 -9.88 10.71
CA ASP A 204 -14.03 -9.60 11.25
C ASP A 204 -13.97 -8.68 12.47
N GLU A 205 -13.00 -8.90 13.36
CA GLU A 205 -12.73 -8.01 14.50
C GLU A 205 -12.29 -6.62 14.00
N ALA A 206 -11.43 -6.55 12.99
CA ALA A 206 -10.99 -5.28 12.41
C ALA A 206 -12.12 -4.51 11.71
N ARG A 207 -13.11 -5.18 11.09
CA ARG A 207 -14.28 -4.51 10.50
C ARG A 207 -15.09 -3.75 11.54
N GLN A 208 -15.22 -4.28 12.76
CA GLN A 208 -15.96 -3.64 13.85
C GLN A 208 -15.30 -2.35 14.34
N TRP A 209 -14.01 -2.17 14.06
CA TRP A 209 -13.28 -0.96 14.44
C TRP A 209 -13.68 0.28 13.60
N PHE A 210 -14.19 0.08 12.38
CA PHE A 210 -14.60 1.16 11.48
C PHE A 210 -16.02 1.67 11.78
N THR A 211 -16.24 2.20 12.98
CA THR A 211 -17.49 2.89 13.33
C THR A 211 -17.58 4.24 12.61
N PRO A 212 -18.78 4.85 12.51
CA PRO A 212 -18.94 6.19 11.95
C PRO A 212 -18.03 7.23 12.61
N GLU A 213 -17.94 7.23 13.94
CA GLU A 213 -17.10 8.16 14.70
C GLU A 213 -15.61 7.93 14.38
N ARG A 214 -15.17 6.67 14.26
CA ARG A 214 -13.80 6.36 13.88
C ARG A 214 -13.48 6.83 12.47
N LEU A 215 -14.41 6.66 11.53
CA LEU A 215 -14.25 7.13 10.16
C LEU A 215 -14.18 8.65 10.08
N ASP A 216 -14.91 9.36 10.95
CA ASP A 216 -14.82 10.82 11.08
C ASP A 216 -13.48 11.27 11.64
N ASP A 217 -12.96 10.58 12.66
CA ASP A 217 -11.62 10.83 13.20
C ASP A 217 -10.53 10.64 12.12
N ILE A 218 -10.63 9.55 11.34
CA ILE A 218 -9.73 9.27 10.23
C ILE A 218 -9.81 10.39 9.18
N ALA A 219 -11.02 10.86 8.86
CA ALA A 219 -11.22 11.94 7.90
C ALA A 219 -10.65 13.27 8.39
N ALA A 220 -10.82 13.61 9.67
CA ALA A 220 -10.22 14.80 10.27
C ALA A 220 -8.69 14.74 10.26
N TYR A 221 -8.11 13.58 10.60
CA TYR A 221 -6.67 13.35 10.53
C TYR A 221 -6.13 13.51 9.11
N PHE A 222 -6.80 12.89 8.12
CA PHE A 222 -6.45 13.03 6.71
C PHE A 222 -6.47 14.48 6.26
N ALA A 223 -7.56 15.21 6.54
CA ALA A 223 -7.72 16.60 6.12
C ALA A 223 -6.65 17.51 6.72
N ALA A 224 -6.30 17.31 7.99
CA ALA A 224 -5.23 18.06 8.64
C ALA A 224 -3.85 17.79 8.00
N ALA A 225 -3.57 16.54 7.63
CA ALA A 225 -2.35 16.17 6.94
C ALA A 225 -2.31 16.72 5.50
N GLU A 226 -3.41 16.56 4.77
CA GLU A 226 -3.58 17.07 3.40
C GLU A 226 -3.32 18.58 3.34
N GLU A 227 -3.87 19.35 4.27
CA GLU A 227 -3.64 20.80 4.35
C GLU A 227 -2.16 21.15 4.50
N ARG A 228 -1.43 20.43 5.36
CA ARG A 228 0.01 20.64 5.57
C ARG A 228 0.80 20.29 4.31
N GLY A 229 0.54 19.12 3.72
CA GLY A 229 1.29 18.68 2.55
C GLY A 229 1.00 19.51 1.31
N ARG A 230 -0.23 19.98 1.12
CA ARG A 230 -0.58 20.87 0.01
C ARG A 230 0.23 22.17 0.04
N LYS A 231 0.47 22.74 1.23
CA LYS A 231 1.35 23.91 1.42
C LYS A 231 2.82 23.61 1.13
N ALA A 232 3.25 22.39 1.41
CA ALA A 232 4.62 21.93 1.16
C ALA A 232 4.82 21.37 -0.27
N ARG A 233 3.79 21.41 -1.12
CA ARG A 233 3.84 20.79 -2.45
C ARG A 233 4.81 21.55 -3.36
N PRO A 234 5.77 20.86 -4.01
CA PRO A 234 6.80 21.53 -4.81
C PRO A 234 6.27 22.10 -6.13
N VAL A 235 5.23 21.49 -6.71
CA VAL A 235 4.69 21.84 -8.03
C VAL A 235 3.16 21.75 -8.03
N ALA A 236 2.52 22.60 -8.82
CA ALA A 236 1.08 22.47 -9.05
C ALA A 236 0.77 21.15 -9.78
N LEU A 237 -0.31 20.48 -9.36
CA LEU A 237 -0.77 19.26 -10.01
C LEU A 237 -1.63 19.63 -11.23
N PRO A 238 -1.51 18.90 -12.36
CA PRO A 238 -2.44 19.04 -13.48
C PRO A 238 -3.88 18.76 -13.06
N ALA A 239 -4.85 19.24 -13.84
CA ALA A 239 -6.25 18.91 -13.58
C ALA A 239 -6.48 17.39 -13.69
N ALA A 240 -7.08 16.79 -12.65
CA ALA A 240 -7.33 15.36 -12.58
C ALA A 240 -8.15 14.84 -13.78
N ARG A 241 -9.17 15.61 -14.22
CA ARG A 241 -9.99 15.27 -15.39
C ARG A 241 -9.16 15.18 -16.68
N THR A 242 -8.10 15.98 -16.80
CA THR A 242 -7.17 15.90 -17.94
C THR A 242 -6.37 14.60 -17.87
N MET A 243 -5.83 14.26 -16.70
CA MET A 243 -5.07 13.01 -16.52
C MET A 243 -5.95 11.76 -16.68
N ALA A 244 -7.20 11.80 -16.21
CA ALA A 244 -8.17 10.70 -16.36
C ALA A 244 -8.52 10.40 -17.83
N ARG A 245 -8.24 11.32 -18.76
CA ARG A 245 -8.41 11.10 -20.21
C ARG A 245 -7.20 10.41 -20.85
N GLU A 246 -6.06 10.34 -20.16
CA GLU A 246 -4.89 9.65 -20.68
C GLU A 246 -5.21 8.18 -20.92
N LYS A 247 -4.93 7.72 -22.14
CA LYS A 247 -5.18 6.36 -22.57
C LYS A 247 -4.03 5.47 -22.11
N PRO A 248 -4.31 4.23 -21.66
CA PRO A 248 -3.27 3.26 -21.36
C PRO A 248 -2.39 3.02 -22.57
N ARG A 249 -1.07 2.97 -22.36
CA ARG A 249 -0.10 2.65 -23.42
C ARG A 249 0.76 1.49 -22.94
N LEU A 250 1.18 0.64 -23.86
CA LEU A 250 2.16 -0.39 -23.52
C LEU A 250 3.50 0.26 -23.12
N PRO A 251 4.25 -0.34 -22.20
CA PRO A 251 5.60 0.11 -21.88
C PRO A 251 6.47 0.13 -23.13
N GLY A 252 7.30 1.15 -23.26
CA GLY A 252 8.39 1.17 -24.23
C GLY A 252 9.39 0.05 -23.95
N ARG A 253 10.14 -0.38 -24.97
CA ARG A 253 11.10 -1.50 -24.85
C ARG A 253 12.09 -1.33 -23.68
N ASN A 254 12.48 -0.11 -23.37
CA ASN A 254 13.46 0.20 -22.31
C ASN A 254 12.82 0.65 -20.99
N ASP A 255 11.49 0.75 -20.92
CA ASP A 255 10.78 1.11 -19.69
C ASP A 255 10.83 -0.04 -18.70
N LEU A 256 10.58 0.22 -17.42
CA LEU A 256 10.44 -0.83 -16.41
C LEU A 256 9.25 -1.75 -16.75
N CYS A 257 9.43 -3.03 -16.47
CA CYS A 257 8.36 -3.99 -16.66
C CYS A 257 7.21 -3.76 -15.66
N ILE A 258 5.97 -3.85 -16.14
CA ILE A 258 4.74 -3.64 -15.34
C ILE A 258 4.52 -4.69 -14.24
N CYS A 259 5.34 -5.74 -14.19
CA CYS A 259 5.34 -6.71 -13.08
C CYS A 259 6.20 -6.28 -11.88
N GLY A 260 6.88 -5.13 -11.94
CA GLY A 260 7.68 -4.60 -10.82
C GLY A 260 9.04 -5.28 -10.63
N SER A 261 9.50 -6.10 -11.58
CA SER A 261 10.76 -6.88 -11.50
C SER A 261 12.05 -6.07 -11.64
N MET A 262 11.98 -4.74 -11.72
CA MET A 262 13.11 -3.83 -12.07
C MET A 262 13.77 -4.07 -13.43
N SER A 263 13.38 -5.12 -14.14
CA SER A 263 13.90 -5.42 -15.48
C SER A 263 13.24 -4.51 -16.51
N LYS A 264 13.98 -4.19 -17.58
CA LYS A 264 13.39 -3.54 -18.75
C LYS A 264 12.31 -4.42 -19.35
N TRP A 265 11.22 -3.84 -19.84
CA TRP A 265 10.11 -4.54 -20.47
C TRP A 265 10.59 -5.57 -21.50
N LYS A 266 11.50 -5.19 -22.41
CA LYS A 266 12.07 -6.08 -23.45
C LYS A 266 12.83 -7.31 -22.93
N HIS A 267 13.23 -7.34 -21.65
CA HIS A 267 13.95 -8.45 -21.04
C HIS A 267 13.06 -9.27 -20.10
N CYS A 268 11.77 -8.92 -20.00
CA CYS A 268 10.81 -9.58 -19.15
C CYS A 268 9.57 -9.92 -20.01
N HIS A 269 8.40 -9.38 -19.68
CA HIS A 269 7.16 -9.66 -20.40
C HIS A 269 7.12 -9.15 -21.86
N GLY A 270 8.02 -8.23 -22.25
CA GLY A 270 8.22 -7.80 -23.63
C GLY A 270 9.26 -8.60 -24.40
N ALA A 271 9.85 -9.66 -23.82
CA ALA A 271 10.78 -10.53 -24.52
C ALA A 271 10.08 -11.47 -25.53
N ALA A 272 8.78 -11.70 -25.34
CA ALA A 272 7.94 -12.56 -26.17
C ALA A 272 7.04 -11.78 -27.15
N VAL A 273 7.19 -10.45 -27.21
CA VAL A 273 6.36 -9.53 -28.02
C VAL A 273 7.17 -8.95 -29.17
#